data_AF-A0A346YPS5-F1
#
_entry.id   AF-A0A346YPS5-F1
#
_cell.length_a   1.000
_cell.length_b   1.000
_cell.length_c   1.000
_cell.angle_alpha   90.00
_cell.angle_beta   90.00
_cell.angle_gamma   90.00
#
_symmetry.space_group_name_H-M   'P 1'
#
loop_
_entity.id
_entity.type
_entity.pdbx_description
1 polymer ?
#
loop_
_entity_poly.entity_id
_entity_poly.type
_entity_poly.pdbx_seq_one_letter_code
_entity_poly.pdbx_strand_id
1 'polypeptide(L)' 'MPVCAECGDTIEEDLELDTSDVPAVERLYRAVADGEPQREIMQMIYDLFGDRCQLRSPVAELNLARRCASGSDARA' A
#
# COMPACT_ATOMS: atom_id res chain seq x y z
N MET A 1 -22.44 17.13 -1.00
CA MET A 1 -21.22 16.47 -1.45
C MET A 1 -20.06 17.22 -0.82
N PRO A 2 -19.36 16.63 0.17
CA PRO A 2 -18.22 17.31 0.77
C PRO A 2 -17.16 17.57 -0.30
N VAL A 3 -16.57 18.76 -0.25
CA VAL A 3 -15.54 19.23 -1.18
C VAL A 3 -14.28 19.51 -0.38
N CYS A 4 -13.13 19.10 -0.92
CA CYS A 4 -11.84 19.40 -0.32
C CYS A 4 -11.61 20.91 -0.27
N ALA A 5 -11.37 21.48 0.92
CA ALA A 5 -11.19 22.92 1.09
C ALA A 5 -9.90 23.47 0.45
N GLU A 6 -8.93 22.60 0.14
CA GLU A 6 -7.63 23.00 -0.42
C GLU A 6 -7.58 22.91 -1.95
N CYS A 7 -8.22 21.91 -2.57
CA CYS A 7 -8.17 21.72 -4.03
C CYS A 7 -9.52 21.87 -4.74
N GLY A 8 -10.64 21.94 -4.01
CA GLY A 8 -11.98 22.12 -4.59
C GLY A 8 -12.55 20.87 -5.29
N ASP A 9 -11.83 19.76 -5.24
CA ASP A 9 -12.29 18.50 -5.82
C ASP A 9 -13.47 17.92 -5.03
N THR A 10 -14.42 17.35 -5.76
CA THR A 10 -15.55 16.60 -5.18
C THR A 10 -15.02 15.27 -4.66
N ILE A 11 -15.18 15.02 -3.37
CA ILE A 11 -14.78 13.74 -2.78
C ILE A 11 -15.81 12.71 -3.26
N GLU A 12 -15.42 11.84 -4.19
CA GLU A 12 -16.20 10.65 -4.55
C GLU A 12 -16.10 9.66 -3.37
N GLU A 13 -17.09 9.71 -2.48
CA GLU A 13 -17.20 8.91 -1.24
C GLU A 13 -17.57 7.43 -1.48
N ASP A 14 -17.21 6.85 -2.63
CA ASP A 14 -17.64 5.50 -3.02
C ASP A 14 -16.56 4.42 -2.79
N LEU A 15 -15.61 4.66 -1.88
CA LEU A 15 -14.80 3.57 -1.34
C LEU A 15 -15.57 2.95 -0.18
N GLU A 16 -16.48 2.03 -0.49
CA GLU A 16 -17.04 1.07 0.46
C GLU A 16 -15.89 0.18 0.99
N LEU A 17 -15.05 0.75 1.87
CA LEU A 17 -14.10 0.00 2.65
C LEU A 17 -14.91 -0.88 3.58
N ASP A 18 -14.80 -2.19 3.40
CA ASP A 18 -15.40 -3.15 4.31
C ASP A 18 -14.92 -2.79 5.72
N THR A 19 -15.85 -2.43 6.60
CA THR A 19 -15.52 -1.89 7.93
C THR A 19 -14.69 -2.86 8.77
N SER A 20 -14.65 -4.14 8.38
CA SER A 20 -13.76 -5.17 8.94
C SER A 20 -12.28 -4.90 8.73
N ASP A 21 -11.91 -4.14 7.69
CA ASP A 21 -10.52 -3.90 7.33
C ASP A 21 -9.95 -2.64 8.02
N VAL A 22 -10.80 -1.80 8.62
CA VAL A 22 -10.37 -0.56 9.31
C VAL A 22 -9.28 -0.82 10.36
N PRO A 23 -9.38 -1.84 11.25
CA PRO A 23 -8.32 -2.12 12.22
C PRO A 23 -6.99 -2.53 11.56
N ALA A 24 -7.05 -3.23 10.42
CA ALA A 24 -5.87 -3.66 9.68
C ALA A 24 -5.17 -2.44 9.04
N VAL A 25 -5.95 -1.52 8.48
CA VAL A 25 -5.46 -0.26 7.91
C VAL A 25 -4.85 0.63 9.00
N GLU A 26 -5.51 0.81 10.14
CA GLU A 26 -4.96 1.59 11.26
C GLU A 26 -3.61 1.05 11.74
N ARG A 27 -3.48 -0.29 11.81
CA ARG A 27 -2.23 -0.93 12.21
C ARG A 27 -1.11 -0.66 11.22
N LEU A 28 -1.37 -0.78 9.92
CA LEU A 28 -0.41 -0.47 8.87
C LEU A 28 -0.01 1.01 8.89
N TYR A 29 -0.98 1.90 9.07
CA TYR A 29 -0.73 3.34 9.13
C TYR A 29 0.20 3.71 10.29
N ARG A 30 -0.01 3.12 11.47
CA ARG A 30 0.87 3.30 12.63
C ARG A 30 2.27 2.73 12.38
N ALA A 31 2.38 1.53 11.82
CA ALA A 31 3.68 0.94 11.51
C ALA A 31 4.51 1.82 10.55
N VAL A 32 3.86 2.45 9.56
CA VAL A 32 4.51 3.43 8.69
C VAL A 32 4.98 4.66 9.49
N ALA A 33 4.12 5.18 10.37
CA ALA A 33 4.43 6.34 11.21
C ALA A 33 5.58 6.07 12.20
N ASP A 34 5.66 4.85 12.72
CA ASP A 34 6.72 4.39 13.62
C ASP A 34 8.05 4.13 12.89
N GLY A 35 8.05 4.21 11.54
CA GLY A 35 9.24 4.02 10.73
C GLY A 35 9.67 2.56 10.63
N GLU A 36 8.72 1.62 10.73
CA GLU A 36 8.99 0.20 10.60
C GLU A 36 9.71 -0.11 9.28
N PRO A 37 10.62 -1.11 9.25
CA PRO A 37 11.33 -1.45 8.04
C PRO A 37 10.36 -1.79 6.90
N GLN A 38 10.67 -1.32 5.69
CA GLN A 38 9.84 -1.52 4.50
C GLN A 38 9.44 -3.00 4.29
N ARG A 39 10.38 -3.93 4.53
CA ARG A 39 10.12 -5.37 4.43
C ARG A 39 9.04 -5.85 5.41
N GLU A 40 9.06 -5.33 6.63
CA GLU A 40 8.09 -5.70 7.68
C GLU A 40 6.71 -5.12 7.36
N ILE A 41 6.65 -3.89 6.85
CA ILE A 41 5.39 -3.29 6.35
C ILE A 41 4.80 -4.13 5.20
N MET A 42 5.63 -4.53 4.23
CA MET A 42 5.18 -5.39 3.14
C MET A 42 4.73 -6.78 3.63
N GLN A 43 5.39 -7.34 4.65
CA GLN A 43 4.98 -8.59 5.26
C GLN A 43 3.60 -8.45 5.92
N MET A 44 3.36 -7.39 6.67
CA MET A 44 2.05 -7.13 7.28
C MET A 44 0.94 -7.01 6.22
N ILE A 45 1.19 -6.29 5.12
CA ILE A 45 0.23 -6.18 4.01
C ILE A 45 -0.07 -7.55 3.41
N TYR A 46 0.97 -8.36 3.19
CA TYR A 46 0.82 -9.70 2.64
C TYR A 46 0.05 -10.64 3.58
N ASP A 47 0.32 -10.58 4.89
CA ASP A 47 -0.38 -11.42 5.87
C ASP A 47 -1.87 -11.05 5.99
N LEU A 48 -2.20 -9.76 5.85
CA LEU A 48 -3.57 -9.26 5.96
C LEU A 48 -4.38 -9.49 4.67
N PHE A 49 -3.76 -9.30 3.51
CA PHE A 49 -4.48 -9.18 2.24
C PHE A 49 -3.92 -10.07 1.12
N GLY A 50 -2.84 -10.81 1.36
CA GLY A 50 -2.09 -11.55 0.35
C GLY A 50 -2.95 -12.53 -0.44
N ASP A 51 -3.74 -13.35 0.26
CA ASP A 51 -4.62 -14.33 -0.38
C ASP A 51 -5.80 -13.67 -1.09
N ARG A 52 -6.46 -12.70 -0.42
CA ARG A 52 -7.65 -12.00 -0.94
C ARG A 52 -7.33 -11.19 -2.19
N CYS A 53 -6.18 -10.54 -2.22
CA CYS A 53 -5.75 -9.66 -3.31
C CYS A 53 -4.75 -10.34 -4.26
N GLN A 54 -4.46 -11.64 -4.07
CA GLN A 54 -3.49 -12.42 -4.86
C GLN A 54 -2.13 -11.72 -4.99
N LEU A 55 -1.64 -11.15 -3.88
CA LEU A 55 -0.38 -10.42 -3.86
C LEU A 55 0.80 -11.39 -4.01
N ARG A 56 1.92 -10.87 -4.51
CA ARG A 56 3.20 -11.60 -4.47
C ARG A 56 3.79 -11.54 -3.07
N SER A 57 4.60 -12.54 -2.72
CA SER A 57 5.33 -12.49 -1.46
C SER A 57 6.23 -11.25 -1.41
N PRO A 58 6.47 -10.67 -0.22
CA PRO A 58 7.29 -9.46 -0.08
C PRO A 58 8.67 -9.60 -0.73
N VAL A 59 9.28 -10.77 -0.62
CA VAL A 59 10.59 -11.07 -1.23
C VAL A 59 10.51 -11.05 -2.76
N ALA A 60 9.47 -11.65 -3.34
CA ALA A 60 9.29 -11.66 -4.79
C ALA A 60 9.05 -10.24 -5.33
N GLU A 61 8.25 -9.45 -4.63
CA GLU A 61 7.94 -8.07 -5.03
C GLU A 61 9.16 -7.14 -4.91
N LEU A 62 9.92 -7.22 -3.82
CA LEU A 62 11.17 -6.47 -3.66
C LEU A 62 12.21 -6.83 -4.74
N ASN A 63 12.31 -8.11 -5.11
CA ASN A 63 13.18 -8.54 -6.19
C ASN A 63 12.73 -8.01 -7.55
N LEU A 64 11.42 -7.98 -7.80
CA LEU A 64 10.86 -7.37 -9.02
C LEU A 64 11.20 -5.87 -9.07
N ALA A 65 10.93 -5.13 -7.99
CA ALA A 65 11.19 -3.70 -7.91
C ALA A 65 12.67 -3.38 -8.18
N ARG A 66 13.59 -4.15 -7.61
CA ARG A 66 15.04 -4.02 -7.88
C ARG A 66 15.38 -4.23 -9.35
N ARG A 67 14.80 -5.24 -10.00
CA ARG A 67 15.02 -5.52 -11.42
C ARG A 67 14.47 -4.41 -12.31
N CYS A 68 13.26 -3.92 -12.01
CA CYS A 68 12.64 -2.80 -12.72
C CYS A 68 13.49 -1.53 -12.59
N ALA A 69 13.95 -1.20 -11.38
CA ALA A 69 14.82 -0.05 -11.15
C ALA A 69 16.13 -0.15 -11.96
N SER A 70 16.77 -1.32 -12.00
CA SER A 70 17.99 -1.54 -12.79
C SER A 70 17.79 -1.54 -14.30
N GLY A 71 16.55 -1.77 -14.78
CA GLY A 71 16.22 -1.76 -16.21
C GLY A 71 15.98 -0.36 -16.79
N SER A 72 15.62 0.61 -15.95
CA SER A 72 15.42 2.01 -16.33
C SER A 72 16.72 2.75 -16.68
N ASP A 73 17.86 2.29 -16.15
CA ASP A 73 19.18 2.90 -16.43
C ASP A 73 19.87 2.31 -17.66
N ALA A 74 19.39 1.19 -18.21
CA ALA A 74 20.01 0.52 -19.36
C ALA A 74 19.59 1.11 -20.74
N ARG A 75 18.86 2.24 -20.75
CA ARG A 75 18.34 2.89 -21.97
C ARG A 75 18.65 4.39 -22.06
N ALA A 76 19.62 4.89 -21.31
CA ALA A 76 20.15 6.25 -21.42
C ALA A 76 21.50 6.29 -22.15
#